data_AF-A0A265N5T7-F1
#
_entry.id   AF-A0A265N5T7-F1
#
_cell.length_a   1.000
_cell.length_b   1.000
_cell.length_c   1.000
_cell.angle_alpha   90.00
_cell.angle_beta   90.00
_cell.angle_gamma   90.00
#
_symmetry.space_group_name_H-M   'P 1'
#
loop_
_entity.id
_entity.type
_entity.pdbx_description
1 polymer ?
#
loop_
_entity_poly.entity_id
_entity_poly.type
_entity_poly.pdbx_seq_one_letter_code
_entity_poly.pdbx_strand_id
1 'polypeptide(L)'
;MNSKIIPINRSMAMKEKHHGKEEWKMFARKIQKNPFVKNFLLNRENHKCAWCGWNIDNKFVAHHIDYDHVCEFKVMREYPNPTVKRPKRVVRVPDCERCCIANPNLFSDCMSKLTPVHQLCNFNIAKHVIEKTR
;
A
#
# COMPACT_ATOMS: atom_id res chain seq x y z
N MET A 1 -18.41 3.15 8.65
CA MET A 1 -17.10 2.49 8.56
C MET A 1 -17.19 1.40 7.50
N ASN A 2 -16.22 1.30 6.60
CA ASN A 2 -16.28 0.37 5.47
C ASN A 2 -15.53 -0.94 5.76
N SER A 3 -16.23 -1.98 6.22
CA SER A 3 -15.63 -3.28 6.54
C SER A 3 -15.01 -4.01 5.32
N LYS A 4 -15.35 -3.60 4.09
CA LYS A 4 -14.83 -4.22 2.86
C LYS A 4 -13.33 -4.01 2.65
N ILE A 5 -12.73 -3.02 3.33
CA ILE A 5 -11.30 -2.77 3.23
C ILE A 5 -10.48 -3.47 4.32
N ILE A 6 -11.11 -4.27 5.17
CA ILE A 6 -10.38 -5.16 6.09
C ILE A 6 -9.60 -6.16 5.23
N PRO A 7 -8.29 -6.36 5.46
CA PRO A 7 -7.49 -7.24 4.64
C PRO A 7 -8.07 -8.66 4.56
N ILE A 8 -8.27 -9.18 3.35
CA ILE A 8 -8.84 -10.52 3.12
C ILE A 8 -7.85 -11.64 3.52
N ASN A 9 -6.56 -11.33 3.52
CA ASN A 9 -5.50 -12.23 3.96
C ASN A 9 -4.45 -11.47 4.78
N ARG A 10 -3.72 -12.21 5.62
CA ARG A 10 -2.67 -11.65 6.47
C ARG A 10 -1.36 -11.56 5.69
N SER A 11 -0.64 -10.45 5.85
CA SER A 11 0.68 -10.24 5.23
C SER A 11 1.66 -11.38 5.52
N MET A 12 1.67 -11.93 6.74
CA MET A 12 2.59 -13.03 7.09
C MET A 12 2.21 -14.36 6.42
N ALA A 13 0.92 -14.68 6.31
CA ALA A 13 0.47 -15.86 5.59
C ALA A 13 0.82 -15.77 4.09
N MET A 14 0.63 -14.59 3.48
CA MET A 14 0.98 -14.39 2.08
C MET A 14 2.49 -14.36 1.86
N LYS A 15 3.29 -13.88 2.84
CA LYS A 15 4.74 -14.00 2.79
C LYS A 15 5.17 -15.48 2.66
N GLU A 16 4.56 -16.35 3.45
CA GLU A 16 4.83 -17.79 3.44
C GLU A 16 4.42 -18.43 2.11
N LYS A 17 3.19 -18.18 1.66
CA LYS A 17 2.67 -18.63 0.35
C LYS A 17 3.60 -18.24 -0.81
N HIS A 18 4.11 -17.00 -0.81
CA HIS A 18 4.99 -16.49 -1.85
C HIS A 18 6.48 -16.76 -1.57
N HIS A 19 6.81 -17.60 -0.59
CA HIS A 19 8.18 -17.95 -0.19
C HIS A 19 9.09 -16.74 0.06
N GLY A 20 8.51 -15.61 0.48
CA GLY A 20 9.24 -14.37 0.70
C GLY A 20 9.97 -13.81 -0.53
N LYS A 21 9.48 -14.12 -1.75
CA LYS A 21 10.01 -13.60 -3.02
C LYS A 21 10.11 -12.07 -3.02
N GLU A 22 11.10 -11.53 -3.72
CA GLU A 22 11.31 -10.07 -3.79
C GLU A 22 10.14 -9.36 -4.48
N GLU A 23 9.52 -9.99 -5.48
CA GLU A 23 8.32 -9.51 -6.18
C GLU A 23 7.15 -9.28 -5.22
N TRP A 24 6.94 -10.22 -4.30
CA TRP A 24 5.96 -10.07 -3.24
C TRP A 24 6.34 -8.93 -2.29
N LYS A 25 7.61 -8.84 -1.86
CA LYS A 25 8.06 -7.73 -0.99
C LYS A 25 7.94 -6.37 -1.66
N MET A 26 8.15 -6.28 -2.98
CA MET A 26 7.99 -5.06 -3.76
C MET A 26 6.55 -4.54 -3.65
N PHE A 27 5.57 -5.42 -3.84
CA PHE A 27 4.17 -5.08 -3.58
C PHE A 27 3.92 -4.86 -2.08
N ALA A 28 3.99 -5.90 -1.26
CA ALA A 28 3.52 -5.90 0.14
C ALA A 28 4.23 -4.91 1.08
N ARG A 29 5.46 -4.45 0.76
CA ARG A 29 6.29 -3.64 1.69
C ARG A 29 6.87 -2.37 1.10
N LYS A 30 7.08 -2.31 -0.23
CA LYS A 30 7.71 -1.15 -0.88
C LYS A 30 6.67 -0.22 -1.51
N ILE A 31 5.58 -0.75 -2.08
CA ILE A 31 4.59 0.05 -2.82
C ILE A 31 3.96 1.17 -1.99
N GLN A 32 3.70 0.93 -0.69
CA GLN A 32 3.10 1.92 0.21
C GLN A 32 3.99 3.15 0.46
N LYS A 33 5.27 3.08 0.08
CA LYS A 33 6.26 4.16 0.21
C LYS A 33 6.45 4.93 -1.09
N ASN A 34 5.83 4.48 -2.20
CA ASN A 34 5.93 5.14 -3.49
C ASN A 34 5.01 6.39 -3.52
N PRO A 35 5.56 7.60 -3.75
CA PRO A 35 4.77 8.83 -3.78
C PRO A 35 3.73 8.87 -4.92
N PHE A 36 4.06 8.35 -6.10
CA PHE A 36 3.15 8.28 -7.23
C PHE A 36 1.92 7.42 -6.90
N VAL A 37 2.13 6.24 -6.31
CA VAL A 37 1.04 5.37 -5.85
C VAL A 37 0.16 6.07 -4.83
N LYS A 38 0.77 6.77 -3.86
CA LYS A 38 0.02 7.54 -2.86
C LYS A 38 -0.87 8.60 -3.51
N ASN A 39 -0.32 9.40 -4.41
CA ASN A 39 -1.07 10.45 -5.09
C ASN A 39 -2.19 9.87 -5.95
N PHE A 40 -1.90 8.78 -6.69
CA PHE A 40 -2.91 8.07 -7.47
C PHE A 40 -4.09 7.61 -6.62
N LEU A 41 -3.81 6.93 -5.50
CA LEU A 41 -4.83 6.44 -4.57
C LEU A 41 -5.66 7.57 -3.97
N LEU A 42 -5.02 8.66 -3.58
CA LEU A 42 -5.70 9.81 -3.00
C LEU A 42 -6.65 10.48 -4.00
N ASN A 43 -6.20 10.66 -5.24
CA ASN A 43 -7.01 11.20 -6.33
C ASN A 43 -8.17 10.26 -6.67
N ARG A 44 -7.93 8.95 -6.75
CA ARG A 44 -8.95 7.94 -7.05
C ARG A 44 -10.10 7.97 -6.04
N GLU A 45 -9.81 8.19 -4.76
CA GLU A 45 -10.82 8.27 -3.71
C GLU A 45 -11.31 9.70 -3.41
N ASN A 46 -11.07 10.67 -4.30
CA ASN A 46 -11.47 12.07 -4.11
C ASN A 46 -10.98 12.66 -2.77
N HIS A 47 -9.74 12.35 -2.38
CA HIS A 47 -9.12 12.77 -1.12
C HIS A 47 -9.84 12.27 0.14
N LYS A 48 -10.66 11.22 0.05
CA LYS A 48 -11.37 10.64 1.19
C LYS A 48 -10.68 9.37 1.70
N CYS A 49 -10.76 9.18 3.01
CA CYS A 49 -10.36 7.95 3.66
C CYS A 49 -11.38 6.84 3.34
N ALA A 50 -10.92 5.74 2.78
CA ALA A 50 -11.80 4.64 2.41
C ALA A 50 -12.44 3.91 3.59
N TRP A 51 -11.94 4.13 4.82
CA TRP A 51 -12.51 3.56 6.05
C TRP A 51 -13.68 4.38 6.59
N CYS A 52 -13.46 5.68 6.84
CA CYS A 52 -14.42 6.55 7.53
C CYS A 52 -15.15 7.52 6.60
N GLY A 53 -14.69 7.70 5.36
CA GLY A 53 -15.28 8.60 4.37
C GLY A 53 -14.91 10.08 4.55
N TRP A 54 -14.18 10.44 5.60
CA TRP A 54 -13.74 11.82 5.84
C TRP A 54 -12.52 12.18 5.02
N ASN A 55 -12.32 13.48 4.79
CA ASN A 55 -11.20 14.00 4.02
C ASN A 55 -9.85 13.65 4.67
N ILE A 56 -8.84 13.43 3.83
CA ILE A 56 -7.45 13.25 4.22
C ILE A 56 -6.75 14.59 4.08
N ASP A 57 -6.67 15.33 5.19
CA ASP A 57 -6.03 16.65 5.24
C ASP A 57 -4.53 16.57 5.58
N ASN A 58 -4.06 15.37 5.96
CA ASN A 58 -2.76 15.12 6.58
C ASN A 58 -2.12 13.81 6.10
N LYS A 59 -1.06 13.35 6.79
CA LYS A 59 -0.41 12.05 6.53
C LYS A 59 -1.40 10.89 6.52
N PHE A 60 -1.34 10.08 5.46
CA PHE A 60 -2.13 8.86 5.29
C PHE A 60 -1.25 7.66 4.92
N VAL A 61 -1.88 6.49 4.90
CA VAL A 61 -1.26 5.21 4.53
C VAL A 61 -1.98 4.65 3.31
N ALA A 62 -1.22 4.14 2.34
CA ALA A 62 -1.76 3.24 1.34
C ALA A 62 -1.98 1.87 2.00
N HIS A 63 -3.21 1.55 2.36
CA HIS A 63 -3.61 0.33 3.04
C HIS A 63 -3.79 -0.81 2.05
N HIS A 64 -3.35 -2.02 2.41
CA HIS A 64 -3.56 -3.22 1.60
C HIS A 64 -4.89 -3.87 1.98
N ILE A 65 -5.76 -4.09 1.00
CA ILE A 65 -6.96 -4.90 1.13
C ILE A 65 -6.63 -6.37 0.86
N ASP A 66 -5.60 -6.62 0.05
CA ASP A 66 -5.16 -7.95 -0.35
C ASP A 66 -3.62 -7.96 -0.47
N TYR A 67 -2.96 -8.91 0.20
CA TYR A 67 -1.52 -9.13 0.13
C TYR A 67 -1.12 -10.25 -0.85
N ASP A 68 -2.07 -10.94 -1.48
CA ASP A 68 -1.83 -12.06 -2.41
C ASP A 68 -1.54 -11.56 -3.83
N HIS A 69 -0.46 -10.79 -3.97
CA HIS A 69 -0.05 -10.24 -5.24
C HIS A 69 1.47 -10.06 -5.30
N VAL A 70 2.01 -10.15 -6.51
CA VAL A 70 3.44 -10.00 -6.80
C VAL A 70 3.63 -8.89 -7.81
N CYS A 71 4.62 -8.02 -7.58
CA CYS A 71 4.99 -6.99 -8.54
C CYS A 71 6.07 -7.52 -9.48
N GLU A 72 5.77 -7.59 -10.78
CA GLU A 72 6.71 -8.09 -11.78
C GLU A 72 7.55 -6.98 -12.44
N PHE A 73 7.21 -5.72 -12.18
CA PHE A 73 7.93 -4.58 -12.75
C PHE A 73 9.30 -4.40 -12.10
N LYS A 74 10.37 -4.53 -12.89
CA LYS A 74 11.75 -4.58 -12.38
C LYS A 74 12.47 -3.23 -12.33
N VAL A 75 11.94 -2.20 -12.99
CA VAL A 75 12.56 -0.86 -12.95
C VAL A 75 12.29 -0.25 -11.58
N MET A 76 13.36 0.20 -10.92
CA MET A 76 13.32 0.74 -9.56
C MET A 76 13.70 2.22 -9.57
N ARG A 77 13.11 2.98 -8.65
CA ARG A 77 13.41 4.40 -8.43
C ARG A 77 13.62 4.67 -6.95
N GLU A 78 14.44 5.66 -6.66
CA GLU A 78 14.71 6.10 -5.29
C GLU A 78 13.95 7.38 -4.96
N TYR A 79 13.42 7.44 -3.75
CA TYR A 79 12.75 8.63 -3.22
C TYR A 79 13.30 8.98 -1.83
N PRO A 80 13.43 10.29 -1.51
CA PRO A 80 13.68 10.72 -0.14
C PRO A 80 12.58 10.22 0.80
N ASN A 81 12.98 9.63 1.93
CA ASN A 81 12.07 9.18 2.99
C ASN A 81 12.72 9.38 4.37
N PRO A 82 12.93 10.66 4.74
CA PRO A 82 13.68 11.03 5.92
C PRO A 82 12.98 10.60 7.21
N THR A 83 13.77 10.30 8.23
CA THR A 83 13.29 10.15 9.61
C THR A 83 14.15 11.02 10.53
N VAL A 84 13.67 11.29 11.75
CA VAL A 84 14.42 12.06 12.76
C VAL A 84 15.83 11.49 12.96
N LYS A 85 15.94 10.16 13.05
CA LYS A 85 17.23 9.46 13.22
C LYS A 85 18.07 9.37 11.93
N ARG A 86 17.44 9.50 10.76
CA ARG A 86 18.10 9.34 9.45
C ARG A 86 17.54 10.36 8.44
N PRO A 87 17.98 11.63 8.50
CA PRO A 87 17.42 12.72 7.69
C PRO A 87 17.74 12.60 6.20
N LYS A 88 18.80 11.87 5.81
CA LYS A 88 19.16 11.60 4.40
C LYS A 88 18.67 10.23 3.89
N ARG A 89 17.76 9.59 4.62
CA ARG A 89 17.29 8.25 4.25
C ARG A 89 16.54 8.28 2.92
N VAL A 90 16.93 7.38 2.01
CA VAL A 90 16.22 7.10 0.77
C VAL A 90 15.50 5.76 0.85
N VAL A 91 14.46 5.59 0.03
CA VAL A 91 13.79 4.31 -0.19
C VAL A 91 13.80 3.96 -1.67
N ARG A 92 14.22 2.74 -1.97
CA ARG A 92 14.15 2.16 -3.32
C ARG A 92 12.84 1.38 -3.47
N VAL A 93 12.01 1.77 -4.43
CA VAL A 93 10.69 1.18 -4.73
C VAL A 93 10.54 0.96 -6.25
N PRO A 94 9.61 0.11 -6.71
CA PRO A 94 9.31 0.01 -8.14
C PRO A 94 8.91 1.36 -8.72
N ASP A 95 9.33 1.64 -9.95
CA ASP A 95 8.98 2.87 -10.67
C ASP A 95 7.55 2.79 -11.22
N CYS A 96 6.58 2.95 -10.31
CA CYS A 96 5.16 2.80 -10.62
C CYS A 96 4.65 3.85 -11.62
N GLU A 97 5.32 5.00 -11.75
CA GLU A 97 4.98 6.03 -12.75
C GLU A 97 5.31 5.54 -14.16
N ARG A 98 6.47 4.90 -14.35
CA ARG A 98 6.76 4.23 -15.63
C ARG A 98 5.87 3.01 -15.85
N CYS A 99 5.59 2.25 -14.78
CA CYS A 99 4.76 1.05 -14.84
C CYS A 99 3.33 1.34 -15.33
N CYS A 100 2.70 2.43 -14.88
CA CYS A 100 1.32 2.72 -15.27
C CYS A 100 1.16 2.97 -16.78
N ILE A 101 2.22 3.42 -17.46
CA ILE A 101 2.26 3.62 -18.91
C ILE A 101 2.67 2.33 -19.62
N ALA A 102 3.76 1.70 -19.17
CA ALA A 102 4.34 0.55 -19.86
C ALA A 102 3.56 -0.76 -19.65
N ASN A 103 2.95 -0.94 -18.48
CA ASN A 103 2.21 -2.14 -18.06
C ASN A 103 0.93 -1.76 -17.30
N PRO A 104 -0.05 -1.12 -17.97
CA PRO A 104 -1.25 -0.58 -17.31
C PRO A 104 -2.05 -1.63 -16.56
N ASN A 105 -2.13 -2.88 -17.07
CA ASN A 105 -2.83 -3.98 -16.42
C ASN A 105 -2.19 -4.35 -15.07
N LEU A 106 -0.87 -4.52 -15.03
CA LEU A 106 -0.15 -4.82 -13.78
C LEU A 106 -0.31 -3.68 -12.77
N PHE A 107 -0.25 -2.42 -13.24
CA PHE A 107 -0.48 -1.27 -12.37
C PHE A 107 -1.90 -1.28 -11.80
N SER A 108 -2.91 -1.49 -12.64
CA SER A 108 -4.32 -1.60 -12.24
C SER A 108 -4.52 -2.71 -11.20
N ASP A 109 -3.92 -3.88 -11.42
CA ASP A 109 -3.99 -5.02 -10.50
C ASP A 109 -3.37 -4.71 -9.13
N CYS A 110 -2.24 -4.00 -9.09
CA CYS A 110 -1.67 -3.48 -7.85
C CYS A 110 -2.62 -2.49 -7.16
N MET A 111 -3.17 -1.53 -7.91
CA MET A 111 -3.99 -0.46 -7.35
C MET A 111 -5.34 -0.96 -6.82
N SER A 112 -5.94 -1.98 -7.45
CA SER A 112 -7.19 -2.61 -7.01
C SER A 112 -7.11 -3.19 -5.58
N LYS A 113 -5.90 -3.49 -5.11
CA LYS A 113 -5.61 -4.10 -3.80
C LYS A 113 -5.18 -3.10 -2.75
N LEU A 114 -5.16 -1.81 -3.10
CA LEU A 114 -4.71 -0.73 -2.22
C LEU A 114 -5.78 0.36 -2.09
N THR A 115 -5.80 1.04 -0.94
CA THR A 115 -6.71 2.15 -0.69
C THR A 115 -6.11 3.16 0.29
N PRO A 116 -6.37 4.48 0.18
CA PRO A 116 -5.88 5.46 1.13
C PRO A 116 -6.73 5.46 2.41
N VAL A 117 -6.07 5.45 3.57
CA VAL A 117 -6.72 5.59 4.88
C VAL A 117 -5.91 6.49 5.82
N HIS A 118 -6.58 7.16 6.75
CA HIS A 118 -5.89 7.85 7.84
C HIS A 118 -5.05 6.87 8.65
N GLN A 119 -3.95 7.35 9.25
CA GLN A 119 -3.10 6.54 10.13
C GLN A 119 -3.87 5.90 11.29
N LEU A 120 -4.78 6.66 11.93
CA LEU A 120 -5.64 6.15 13.00
C LEU A 120 -6.65 5.11 12.49
N CYS A 121 -7.23 5.32 11.32
CA CYS A 121 -8.13 4.34 10.70
C CYS A 121 -7.41 3.03 10.39
N ASN A 122 -6.17 3.10 9.88
CA ASN A 122 -5.32 1.93 9.67
C ASN A 122 -5.10 1.13 10.96
N PHE A 123 -4.88 1.82 12.08
CA PHE A 123 -4.75 1.19 13.40
C PHE A 123 -6.05 0.50 13.85
N ASN A 124 -7.20 1.15 13.66
CA ASN A 124 -8.51 0.57 14.00
C ASN A 124 -8.82 -0.67 13.16
N ILE A 125 -8.51 -0.65 11.86
CA ILE A 125 -8.66 -1.84 10.99
C ILE A 125 -7.82 -3.00 11.52
N ALA A 126 -6.57 -2.75 11.92
CA ALA A 126 -5.70 -3.79 12.47
C ALA A 126 -6.26 -4.42 13.75
N LYS A 127 -6.91 -3.64 14.62
CA LYS A 127 -7.58 -4.16 15.83
C LYS A 127 -8.76 -5.09 15.49
N HIS A 128 -9.60 -4.70 14.53
CA HIS A 128 -10.72 -5.54 14.09
C HIS A 128 -10.26 -6.91 13.56
N VAL A 129 -9.09 -6.99 12.92
CA VAL A 129 -8.50 -8.26 12.44
C VAL A 129 -8.06 -9.16 13.60
N ILE A 130 -7.67 -8.59 14.74
CA ILE A 130 -7.22 -9.34 15.92
C ILE A 130 -8.43 -9.91 16.69
N GLU A 131 -9.44 -9.08 16.92
CA GLU A 131 -10.65 -9.44 17.70
C GLU A 131 -11.44 -10.58 17.05
N LYS A 132 -11.48 -10.67 15.70
CA LYS A 132 -12.16 -11.77 14.99
C LYS A 132 -11.38 -13.10 14.94
N THR A 133 -10.17 -13.15 15.51
CA THR A 133 -9.35 -14.38 15.58
C THR A 133 -9.15 -14.90 17.01
N ARG A 134 -9.83 -14.29 17.97
CA ARG A 134 -10.00 -14.83 19.33
C ARG A 134 -11.38 -15.45 19.43
#